data_AF-A0A0Q8DC53-F1
#
_entry.id   AF-A0A0Q8DC53-F1
#
_cell.length_a   1.000
_cell.length_b   1.000
_cell.length_c   1.000
_cell.angle_alpha   90.00
_cell.angle_beta   90.00
_cell.angle_gamma   90.00
#
_symmetry.space_group_name_H-M   'P 1'
#
loop_
_entity.id
_entity.type
_entity.pdbx_description
1 polymer ?
#
loop_
_entity_poly.entity_id
_entity_poly.type
_entity_poly.pdbx_seq_one_letter_code
_entity_poly.pdbx_strand_id
1 'polypeptide(L)'
;MPQFNAEEKADAERRWRDAELESVKWLRERHRDEVELGGSTSLTADQFSELLAYMQALRDWPQSTKFPTLKYRPKKPGWIDQQTL
;
A
#
# COMPACT_ATOMS: atom_id res chain seq x y z
N MET A 1 22.98 -5.67 24.74
CA MET A 1 21.99 -4.93 23.93
C MET A 1 21.28 -5.96 23.07
N PRO A 2 19.94 -6.08 23.09
CA PRO A 2 19.27 -7.01 22.19
C PRO A 2 19.49 -6.47 20.78
N GLN A 3 20.28 -7.19 19.98
CA GLN A 3 20.37 -6.97 18.55
C GLN A 3 19.02 -7.38 18.02
N PHE A 4 18.15 -6.42 17.65
CA PHE A 4 16.99 -6.77 16.84
C PHE A 4 17.53 -7.45 15.59
N ASN A 5 17.40 -8.77 15.52
CA ASN A 5 17.97 -9.57 14.45
C ASN A 5 17.37 -9.07 13.14
N ALA A 6 18.14 -9.10 12.04
CA ALA A 6 17.67 -8.64 10.74
C ALA A 6 16.34 -9.31 10.33
N GLU A 7 16.11 -10.52 10.82
CA GLU A 7 14.87 -11.29 10.70
C GLU A 7 13.68 -10.69 11.45
N GLU A 8 13.84 -10.19 12.67
CA GLU A 8 12.75 -9.52 13.42
C GLU A 8 12.33 -8.21 12.74
N LYS A 9 13.31 -7.46 12.19
CA LYS A 9 13.02 -6.28 11.37
C LYS A 9 12.26 -6.68 10.12
N ALA A 10 12.72 -7.70 9.40
CA ALA A 10 12.01 -8.25 8.25
C ALA A 10 10.57 -8.67 8.58
N ASP A 11 10.33 -9.30 9.72
CA ASP A 11 8.98 -9.68 10.14
C ASP A 11 8.09 -8.46 10.43
N ALA A 12 8.62 -7.46 11.13
CA ALA A 12 7.90 -6.22 11.38
C ALA A 12 7.54 -5.50 10.06
N GLU A 13 8.46 -5.46 9.10
CA GLU A 13 8.23 -4.84 7.80
C GLU A 13 7.21 -5.61 6.94
N ARG A 14 7.24 -6.94 6.96
CA ARG A 14 6.22 -7.78 6.30
C ARG A 14 4.84 -7.51 6.88
N ARG A 15 4.72 -7.49 8.21
CA ARG A 15 3.46 -7.16 8.89
C ARG A 15 2.96 -5.76 8.55
N TRP A 16 3.86 -4.77 8.49
CA TRP A 16 3.52 -3.41 8.07
C TRP A 16 3.01 -3.38 6.61
N ARG A 17 3.69 -4.07 5.70
CA ARG A 17 3.25 -4.21 4.29
C ARG A 17 1.86 -4.83 4.19
N ASP A 18 1.61 -5.89 4.95
CA ASP A 18 0.31 -6.57 5.00
C ASP A 18 -0.78 -5.62 5.47
N ALA A 19 -0.54 -4.89 6.57
CA ALA A 19 -1.46 -3.91 7.11
C ALA A 19 -1.73 -2.76 6.12
N GLU A 20 -0.70 -2.25 5.44
CA GLU A 20 -0.88 -1.21 4.42
C GLU A 20 -1.71 -1.70 3.23
N LEU A 21 -1.42 -2.90 2.72
CA LEU A 21 -2.20 -3.49 1.62
C LEU A 21 -3.67 -3.68 2.00
N GLU A 22 -3.96 -4.19 3.19
CA GLU A 22 -5.34 -4.32 3.67
C GLU A 22 -6.00 -2.94 3.87
N SER A 23 -5.26 -1.94 4.36
CA SER A 23 -5.77 -0.57 4.54
C SER A 23 -6.19 0.12 3.25
N VAL A 24 -5.62 -0.29 2.11
CA VAL A 24 -5.92 0.31 0.79
C VAL A 24 -6.71 -0.62 -0.12
N LYS A 25 -6.99 -1.86 0.32
CA LYS A 25 -7.74 -2.85 -0.46
C LYS A 25 -9.18 -2.41 -0.72
N TRP A 26 -9.84 -1.86 0.29
CA TRP A 26 -11.22 -1.36 0.19
C TRP A 26 -11.35 -0.22 -0.84
N LEU A 27 -10.32 0.61 -1.00
CA LEU A 27 -10.30 1.71 -1.99
C LEU A 27 -10.39 1.18 -3.41
N ARG A 28 -9.67 0.10 -3.69
CA ARG A 28 -9.70 -0.55 -5.00
C ARG A 28 -11.06 -1.20 -5.27
N GLU A 29 -11.62 -1.87 -4.27
CA GLU A 29 -12.93 -2.51 -4.36
C GLU A 29 -14.02 -1.46 -4.61
N ARG A 30 -14.07 -0.40 -3.80
CA ARG A 30 -15.01 0.72 -3.97
C ARG A 30 -14.90 1.37 -5.35
N HIS A 31 -13.69 1.69 -5.82
CA HIS A 31 -13.53 2.29 -7.14
C HIS A 31 -14.06 1.39 -8.25
N ARG A 32 -13.84 0.07 -8.13
CA ARG A 32 -14.38 -0.89 -9.10
C ARG A 32 -15.90 -0.93 -9.05
N ASP A 33 -16.50 -0.95 -7.87
CA ASP A 33 -17.95 -0.92 -7.71
C ASP A 33 -18.55 0.37 -8.30
N GLU A 34 -17.92 1.53 -8.08
CA GLU A 34 -18.34 2.82 -8.66
C GLU A 34 -18.29 2.81 -10.20
N VAL A 35 -17.24 2.21 -10.77
CA VAL A 35 -17.10 2.05 -12.23
C VAL A 35 -18.15 1.09 -12.78
N GLU A 36 -18.41 -0.03 -12.10
CA GLU A 36 -19.43 -1.01 -12.49
C GLU A 36 -20.86 -0.45 -12.39
N LEU A 37 -21.12 0.42 -11.41
CA LEU A 37 -22.37 1.17 -11.27
C LEU A 37 -22.53 2.26 -12.34
N GLY A 38 -21.46 2.60 -13.08
CA GLY A 38 -21.47 3.63 -14.12
C GLY A 38 -21.63 5.06 -13.59
N GLY A 39 -21.34 5.27 -12.30
CA GLY A 39 -21.47 6.55 -11.63
C GLY A 39 -20.21 7.42 -11.71
N SER A 40 -20.23 8.55 -10.98
CA SER A 40 -19.01 9.33 -10.74
C SER A 40 -18.13 8.57 -9.77
N THR A 41 -16.87 8.32 -10.12
CA THR A 41 -15.91 7.69 -9.22
C THR A 41 -15.42 8.68 -8.18
N SER A 42 -15.26 8.22 -6.95
CA SER A 42 -14.67 9.02 -5.87
C SER A 42 -13.18 9.26 -6.06
N LEU A 43 -12.51 8.33 -6.76
CA LEU A 43 -11.11 8.47 -7.17
C LEU A 43 -11.02 8.84 -8.65
N THR A 44 -10.09 9.72 -8.99
CA THR A 44 -9.75 9.98 -10.40
C THR A 44 -8.97 8.80 -10.99
N ALA A 45 -8.91 8.71 -12.33
CA ALA A 45 -8.11 7.68 -13.01
C ALA A 45 -6.62 7.73 -12.60
N ASP A 46 -6.09 8.94 -12.35
CA ASP A 46 -4.72 9.13 -11.89
C ASP A 46 -4.53 8.61 -10.45
N GLN A 47 -5.45 8.95 -9.53
CA GLN A 47 -5.42 8.43 -8.16
C GLN A 47 -5.55 6.90 -8.12
N PHE A 48 -6.43 6.33 -8.94
CA PHE A 48 -6.56 4.89 -9.02
C PHE A 48 -5.29 4.22 -9.58
N SER A 49 -4.66 4.83 -10.60
CA SER A 49 -3.38 4.35 -11.14
C SER A 49 -2.25 4.44 -10.10
N GLU A 50 -2.18 5.53 -9.34
CA GLU A 50 -1.24 5.69 -8.22
C GLU A 50 -1.48 4.64 -7.12
N LEU A 51 -2.73 4.33 -6.79
CA LEU A 51 -3.09 3.29 -5.84
C LEU A 51 -2.57 1.93 -6.28
N LEU A 52 -2.81 1.56 -7.54
CA LEU A 52 -2.32 0.29 -8.09
C LEU A 52 -0.79 0.24 -8.09
N ALA A 53 -0.12 1.34 -8.47
CA ALA A 53 1.34 1.44 -8.43
C ALA A 53 1.89 1.31 -7.00
N TYR A 54 1.23 1.95 -6.01
CA TYR A 54 1.59 1.85 -4.60
C TYR A 54 1.42 0.42 -4.08
N MET A 55 0.29 -0.24 -4.36
CA MET A 55 0.05 -1.63 -3.99
C MET A 55 1.08 -2.58 -4.62
N GLN A 56 1.45 -2.35 -5.88
CA GLN A 56 2.47 -3.13 -6.57
C GLN A 56 3.85 -2.92 -5.91
N ALA A 57 4.23 -1.67 -5.62
CA ALA A 57 5.47 -1.35 -4.93
C ALA A 57 5.54 -2.02 -3.54
N LEU A 58 4.44 -2.08 -2.79
CA LEU A 58 4.37 -2.82 -1.52
C LEU A 58 4.62 -4.32 -1.69
N ARG A 59 4.12 -4.93 -2.77
CA ARG A 59 4.34 -6.36 -3.07
C ARG A 59 5.76 -6.65 -3.54
N ASP A 60 6.34 -5.76 -4.33
CA ASP A 60 7.68 -5.92 -4.88
C ASP A 60 8.79 -5.60 -3.87
N TRP A 61 8.50 -4.73 -2.90
CA TRP A 61 9.46 -4.32 -1.89
C TRP A 61 10.11 -5.48 -1.10
N PRO A 62 9.38 -6.46 -0.53
CA PRO A 62 9.99 -7.62 0.14
C PRO A 62 10.79 -8.54 -0.78
N GLN A 63 10.59 -8.46 -2.11
CA GLN A 63 11.40 -9.17 -3.09
C GLN A 63 12.66 -8.39 -3.49
N SER A 64 12.78 -7.12 -3.08
CA SER A 64 13.91 -6.27 -3.39
C SER A 64 15.06 -6.47 -2.41
N THR A 65 16.30 -6.32 -2.90
CA THR A 65 17.53 -6.31 -2.07
C THR A 65 17.58 -5.15 -1.06
N LYS A 66 16.65 -4.18 -1.18
CA LYS A 66 16.50 -3.01 -0.32
C LYS A 66 15.69 -3.30 0.95
N PHE A 67 15.03 -4.45 1.03
CA PHE A 67 14.31 -4.90 2.21
C PHE A 67 15.27 -5.36 3.33
N PRO A 68 15.00 -5.12 4.63
CA PRO A 68 13.84 -4.47 5.28
C PRO A 68 14.07 -2.99 5.61
N THR A 69 14.81 -2.25 4.77
CA THR A 69 15.24 -0.88 5.12
C THR A 69 14.09 0.13 4.98
N LEU A 70 13.73 0.81 6.08
CA LEU A 70 12.67 1.82 6.13
C LEU A 70 12.76 2.89 5.04
N LYS A 71 13.97 3.34 4.69
CA LYS A 71 14.20 4.39 3.68
C LYS A 71 13.66 4.02 2.30
N TYR A 72 13.50 2.73 2.01
CA TYR A 72 13.00 2.22 0.74
C TYR A 72 11.55 1.76 0.81
N ARG A 73 10.85 1.97 1.94
CA ARG A 73 9.42 1.72 2.02
C ARG A 73 8.70 2.53 0.93
N PRO A 74 7.76 1.90 0.21
CA PRO A 74 6.86 2.63 -0.68
C PRO A 74 6.18 3.77 0.08
N LYS A 75 6.14 4.95 -0.54
CA LYS A 75 5.47 6.11 0.05
C LYS A 75 3.99 6.05 -0.28
N LYS A 76 3.17 6.04 0.77
CA LYS A 76 1.71 6.17 0.65
C LYS A 76 1.37 7.53 0.03
N PRO A 77 0.62 7.57 -1.08
CA PRO A 77 0.09 8.82 -1.60
C PRO A 77 -0.77 9.53 -0.54
N GLY A 78 -0.53 10.83 -0.33
CA GLY A 78 -1.17 11.57 0.76
C GLY A 78 -2.70 11.70 0.62
N TRP A 79 -3.24 11.55 -0.60
CA TRP A 79 -4.67 11.54 -0.82
C TRP A 79 -5.34 10.28 -0.27
N ILE A 80 -4.62 9.17 -0.08
CA ILE A 80 -5.18 7.93 0.49
C ILE A 80 -5.65 8.17 1.92
N ASP A 81 -4.86 8.91 2.71
CA ASP A 81 -5.22 9.25 4.10
C ASP A 81 -6.39 10.25 4.17
N GLN A 82 -6.72 10.91 3.06
CA GLN A 82 -7.91 11.76 2.95
C GLN A 82 -9.18 10.95 2.65
N GLN A 83 -9.06 9.66 2.32
CA GLN A 83 -10.19 8.80 2.04
C GLN A 83 -10.74 8.24 3.35
N THR A 84 -11.86 8.79 3.79
CA THR A 84 -12.65 8.25 4.90
C THR A 84 -13.68 7.26 4.36
N LEU A 85 -13.72 6.06 4.94
CA LEU A 85 -14.84 5.13 4.83
C LEU A 85 -16.10 5.70 5.50
#